data_AF-A0A7C1IGN3-F1
#
_entry.id   AF-A0A7C1IGN3-F1
#
_cell.length_a   1.000
_cell.length_b   1.000
_cell.length_c   1.000
_cell.angle_alpha   90.00
_cell.angle_beta   90.00
_cell.angle_gamma   90.00
#
_symmetry.space_group_name_H-M   'P 1'
#
loop_
_entity.id
_entity.type
_entity.pdbx_description
1 polymer ?
#
loop_
_entity_poly.entity_id
_entity_poly.type
_entity_poly.pdbx_seq_one_letter_code
_entity_poly.pdbx_strand_id
1 'polypeptide(L)'
;MPSIGLHLAITLFILASFLRDDEFKPALLLLPFGLISDLDSYLGVHRATLHNLFVIVVPLLVLLANKRLHITALPDRYFIFASILLASHITLDGFYNGVFLLHPFSTASYNPLFWLGVNEQGLTLLFSCLVPGTVGELVYVTTPTPSVPEIPIISSGIELIILLIALFSFGLKYKADISKFFIRGSRDKKIAR
;
A
#
# COMPACT_ATOMS: atom_id res chain seq x y z
N MET A 1 -1.85 11.79 -6.27
CA MET A 1 -1.71 10.48 -5.61
C MET A 1 -0.31 10.48 -5.01
N PRO A 2 -0.13 9.96 -3.80
CA PRO A 2 1.17 9.44 -3.40
C PRO A 2 1.71 8.58 -4.55
N SER A 3 2.97 8.77 -4.84
CA SER A 3 3.72 7.95 -5.79
C SER A 3 3.91 6.54 -5.27
N ILE A 4 4.19 5.63 -6.20
CA ILE A 4 4.48 4.22 -5.92
C ILE A 4 5.64 4.10 -4.91
N GLY A 5 6.64 4.99 -4.99
CA GLY A 5 7.77 5.03 -4.06
C GLY A 5 7.35 5.29 -2.62
N LEU A 6 6.42 6.22 -2.38
CA LEU A 6 5.91 6.50 -1.04
C LEU A 6 5.07 5.34 -0.49
N HIS A 7 4.20 4.73 -1.33
CA HIS A 7 3.45 3.52 -0.97
C HIS A 7 4.39 2.36 -0.58
N LEU A 8 5.43 2.14 -1.37
CA LEU A 8 6.46 1.14 -1.09
C LEU A 8 7.18 1.46 0.22
N ALA A 9 7.59 2.71 0.44
CA ALA A 9 8.30 3.10 1.65
C ALA A 9 7.49 2.82 2.92
N ILE A 10 6.21 3.23 2.93
CA ILE A 10 5.30 2.98 4.06
C ILE A 10 5.06 1.49 4.27
N THR A 11 4.86 0.74 3.18
CA THR A 11 4.71 -0.72 3.22
C THR A 11 5.93 -1.39 3.86
N LEU A 12 7.13 -1.01 3.45
CA LEU A 12 8.38 -1.53 4.01
C LEU A 12 8.51 -1.19 5.50
N PHE A 13 8.16 0.02 5.91
CA PHE A 13 8.16 0.41 7.32
C PHE A 13 7.19 -0.44 8.15
N ILE A 14 5.93 -0.58 7.71
CA ILE A 14 4.94 -1.40 8.43
C ILE A 14 5.45 -2.84 8.56
N LEU A 15 5.94 -3.44 7.47
CA LEU A 15 6.48 -4.80 7.50
C LEU A 15 7.69 -4.94 8.43
N ALA A 16 8.63 -3.98 8.41
CA ALA A 16 9.81 -4.01 9.26
C ALA A 16 9.48 -3.80 10.75
N SER A 17 8.46 -2.99 11.05
CA SER A 17 8.03 -2.67 12.42
C SER A 17 7.23 -3.81 13.07
N PHE A 18 6.35 -4.47 12.32
CA PHE A 18 5.39 -5.42 12.89
C PHE A 18 5.80 -6.89 12.80
N LEU A 19 6.68 -7.26 11.87
CA LEU A 19 7.16 -8.64 11.71
C LEU A 19 8.47 -8.87 12.47
N ARG A 20 8.70 -10.12 12.87
CA ARG A 20 9.92 -10.55 13.56
C ARG A 20 11.06 -10.72 12.55
N ASP A 21 12.29 -10.66 13.04
CA ASP A 21 13.51 -10.70 12.22
C ASP A 21 13.66 -12.02 11.42
N ASP A 22 13.04 -13.11 11.87
CA ASP A 22 13.03 -14.43 11.20
C ASP A 22 11.92 -14.57 10.12
N GLU A 23 11.09 -13.55 9.92
CA GLU A 23 9.91 -13.58 9.06
C GLU A 23 10.12 -12.91 7.70
N PHE A 24 11.36 -12.95 7.18
CA PHE A 24 11.68 -12.33 5.88
C PHE A 24 10.81 -12.86 4.73
N LYS A 25 10.57 -14.17 4.66
CA LYS A 25 9.74 -14.76 3.59
C LYS A 25 8.27 -14.30 3.66
N PRO A 26 7.57 -14.36 4.83
CA PRO A 26 6.28 -13.71 4.99
C PRO A 26 6.28 -12.23 4.65
N ALA A 27 7.31 -11.47 5.03
CA ALA A 27 7.41 -10.05 4.72
C ALA A 27 7.42 -9.81 3.20
N LEU A 28 8.20 -10.59 2.45
CA LEU A 28 8.19 -10.53 0.98
C LEU A 28 6.85 -10.93 0.37
N LEU A 29 6.16 -11.91 0.95
CA LEU A 29 4.83 -12.34 0.48
C LEU A 29 3.75 -11.29 0.73
N LEU A 30 3.89 -10.49 1.79
CA LEU A 30 2.94 -9.43 2.15
C LEU A 30 3.19 -8.12 1.40
N LEU A 31 4.40 -7.88 0.91
CA LEU A 31 4.78 -6.65 0.20
C LEU A 31 3.83 -6.28 -0.96
N PRO A 32 3.36 -7.22 -1.82
CA PRO A 32 2.41 -6.89 -2.87
C PRO A 32 1.09 -6.29 -2.38
N PHE A 33 0.62 -6.64 -1.17
CA PHE A 33 -0.63 -6.07 -0.63
C PHE A 33 -0.53 -4.58 -0.31
N GLY A 34 0.68 -4.05 -0.13
CA GLY A 34 0.90 -2.61 0.03
C GLY A 34 0.94 -1.84 -1.29
N LEU A 35 0.98 -2.54 -2.44
CA LEU A 35 1.14 -1.94 -3.77
C LEU A 35 0.03 -2.32 -4.75
N ILE A 36 -0.77 -3.36 -4.44
CA ILE A 36 -1.76 -3.88 -5.38
C ILE A 36 -2.79 -2.82 -5.79
N SER A 37 -3.12 -1.90 -4.90
CA SER A 37 -4.06 -0.82 -5.20
C SER A 37 -3.54 0.10 -6.31
N ASP A 38 -2.22 0.35 -6.42
CA ASP A 38 -1.61 1.13 -7.51
C ASP A 38 -1.94 0.54 -8.90
N LEU A 39 -2.28 -0.76 -9.00
CA LEU A 39 -2.68 -1.39 -10.25
C LEU A 39 -3.94 -0.80 -10.89
N ASP A 40 -4.79 -0.11 -10.12
CA ASP A 40 -5.94 0.63 -10.65
C ASP A 40 -5.55 1.66 -11.71
N SER A 41 -4.37 2.26 -11.56
CA SER A 41 -3.85 3.23 -12.53
C SER A 41 -3.63 2.62 -13.91
N TYR A 42 -3.24 1.34 -13.97
CA TYR A 42 -3.00 0.61 -15.22
C TYR A 42 -4.30 0.14 -15.88
N LEU A 43 -5.40 0.07 -15.13
CA LEU A 43 -6.71 -0.38 -15.63
C LEU A 43 -7.59 0.76 -16.16
N GLY A 44 -7.14 2.02 -16.06
CA GLY A 44 -7.88 3.19 -16.54
C GLY A 44 -9.13 3.55 -15.71
N VAL A 45 -9.39 2.84 -14.61
CA VAL A 45 -10.49 3.07 -13.65
C VAL A 45 -9.90 3.56 -12.33
N HIS A 46 -9.16 4.66 -12.42
CA HIS A 46 -8.27 5.09 -11.36
C HIS A 46 -9.03 5.40 -10.05
N ARG A 47 -8.75 4.64 -8.97
CA ARG A 47 -9.25 4.82 -7.59
C ARG A 47 -10.67 4.37 -7.26
N ALA A 48 -11.31 3.60 -8.13
CA ALA A 48 -12.65 3.07 -7.84
C ALA A 48 -12.68 1.56 -7.57
N THR A 49 -11.75 0.80 -8.15
CA THR A 49 -11.77 -0.66 -8.12
C THR A 49 -10.98 -1.23 -6.94
N LEU A 50 -9.65 -1.05 -6.92
CA LEU A 50 -8.75 -1.57 -5.90
C LEU A 50 -8.51 -0.59 -4.74
N HIS A 51 -8.99 0.66 -4.86
CA HIS A 51 -8.96 1.66 -3.77
C HIS A 51 -10.29 1.73 -3.02
N ASN A 52 -10.75 0.59 -2.51
CA ASN A 52 -12.08 0.45 -1.95
C ASN A 52 -12.08 -0.33 -0.62
N LEU A 53 -13.02 -0.02 0.27
CA LEU A 53 -13.20 -0.73 1.53
C LEU A 53 -13.40 -2.25 1.34
N PHE A 54 -14.04 -2.68 0.25
CA PHE A 54 -14.21 -4.11 -0.04
C PHE A 54 -12.88 -4.84 -0.19
N VAL A 55 -11.86 -4.18 -0.74
CA VAL A 55 -10.54 -4.77 -0.98
C VAL A 55 -9.83 -5.05 0.35
N ILE A 56 -9.99 -4.16 1.34
CA ILE A 56 -9.48 -4.34 2.71
C ILE A 56 -10.11 -5.58 3.37
N VAL A 57 -11.38 -5.86 3.06
CA VAL A 57 -12.14 -6.95 3.67
C VAL A 57 -11.80 -8.32 3.04
N VAL A 58 -11.28 -8.35 1.82
CA VAL A 58 -10.97 -9.61 1.11
C VAL A 58 -10.05 -10.54 1.91
N PRO A 59 -8.88 -10.11 2.44
CA PRO A 59 -8.03 -11.03 3.21
C PRO A 59 -8.71 -11.54 4.49
N LEU A 60 -9.59 -10.74 5.11
CA LEU A 60 -10.36 -11.15 6.29
C LEU A 60 -11.43 -12.20 5.95
N LEU A 61 -12.07 -12.09 4.78
CA LEU A 61 -13.00 -13.11 4.29
C LEU A 61 -12.28 -14.42 3.98
N VAL A 62 -11.09 -14.35 3.37
CA VAL A 62 -10.24 -15.53 3.14
C VAL A 62 -9.84 -16.18 4.46
N LEU A 63 -9.48 -15.39 5.47
CA LEU A 63 -9.22 -15.89 6.82
C LEU A 63 -10.44 -16.62 7.40
N LEU A 64 -11.63 -16.03 7.29
CA LEU A 64 -12.87 -16.65 7.78
C LEU A 64 -13.18 -17.96 7.05
N ALA A 65 -13.01 -17.98 5.72
CA ALA A 65 -13.20 -19.18 4.91
C ALA A 65 -12.21 -20.29 5.30
N ASN A 66 -10.92 -19.96 5.49
CA ASN A 66 -9.90 -20.91 5.93
C ASN A 66 -10.24 -21.51 7.31
N LYS A 67 -10.75 -20.70 8.24
CA LYS A 67 -11.22 -21.19 9.54
C LYS A 67 -12.41 -22.14 9.42
N ARG A 68 -13.38 -21.82 8.54
CA ARG A 68 -14.56 -22.66 8.29
C ARG A 68 -14.20 -23.99 7.61
N LEU A 69 -13.18 -23.98 6.75
CA LEU A 69 -12.72 -25.16 6.00
C LEU A 69 -11.59 -25.93 6.71
N HIS A 70 -11.20 -25.51 7.92
CA HIS A 70 -10.09 -26.09 8.68
C HIS A 70 -8.75 -26.13 7.91
N ILE A 71 -8.51 -25.14 7.04
CA ILE A 71 -7.26 -25.01 6.27
C ILE A 71 -6.25 -24.21 7.09
N THR A 72 -5.14 -24.84 7.48
CA THR A 72 -4.07 -24.22 8.29
C THR A 72 -2.78 -23.99 7.48
N ALA A 73 -2.91 -23.37 6.31
CA ALA A 73 -1.76 -23.10 5.43
C ALA A 73 -0.88 -21.94 5.91
N LEU A 74 -1.48 -20.89 6.47
CA LEU A 74 -0.80 -19.68 6.92
C LEU A 74 -1.35 -19.21 8.27
N PRO A 75 -0.51 -18.67 9.16
CA PRO A 75 -0.94 -18.00 10.38
C PRO A 75 -1.95 -16.87 10.14
N ASP A 76 -3.00 -16.81 10.97
CA ASP A 76 -4.08 -15.81 10.91
C ASP A 76 -3.57 -14.37 10.81
N ARG A 77 -2.49 -14.04 11.52
CA ARG A 77 -1.92 -12.69 11.58
C ARG A 77 -1.52 -12.13 10.22
N TYR A 78 -1.16 -12.98 9.25
CA TYR A 78 -0.74 -12.51 7.92
C TYR A 78 -1.92 -11.98 7.11
N PHE A 79 -3.11 -12.56 7.28
CA PHE A 79 -4.33 -12.03 6.67
C PHE A 79 -4.72 -10.68 7.27
N ILE A 80 -4.53 -10.52 8.59
CA ILE A 80 -4.73 -9.25 9.28
C ILE A 80 -3.73 -8.21 8.77
N PHE A 81 -2.45 -8.56 8.66
CA PHE A 81 -1.44 -7.64 8.12
C PHE A 81 -1.69 -7.26 6.67
N ALA A 82 -2.09 -8.20 5.81
CA ALA A 82 -2.49 -7.89 4.44
C ALA A 82 -3.61 -6.84 4.40
N SER A 83 -4.61 -6.98 5.29
CA SER A 83 -5.71 -6.02 5.42
C SER A 83 -5.23 -4.65 5.92
N ILE A 84 -4.30 -4.62 6.89
CA ILE A 84 -3.69 -3.38 7.39
C ILE A 84 -2.90 -2.67 6.29
N LEU A 85 -2.14 -3.41 5.47
CA LEU A 85 -1.38 -2.85 4.37
C LEU A 85 -2.30 -2.21 3.33
N LEU A 86 -3.35 -2.91 2.89
CA LEU A 86 -4.37 -2.37 2.00
C LEU A 86 -5.06 -1.14 2.60
N ALA A 87 -5.42 -1.19 3.88
CA ALA A 87 -6.04 -0.07 4.58
C ALA A 87 -5.10 1.14 4.64
N SER A 88 -3.81 0.93 4.92
CA SER A 88 -2.81 1.99 4.98
C SER A 88 -2.64 2.68 3.64
N HIS A 89 -2.62 1.91 2.54
CA HIS A 89 -2.55 2.42 1.18
C HIS A 89 -3.78 3.28 0.85
N ILE A 90 -4.98 2.72 1.02
CA ILE A 90 -6.25 3.41 0.71
C ILE A 90 -6.43 4.66 1.58
N THR A 91 -6.00 4.60 2.83
CA THR A 91 -6.06 5.75 3.74
C THR A 91 -5.13 6.86 3.28
N LEU A 92 -3.89 6.54 2.90
CA LEU A 92 -2.93 7.52 2.40
C LEU A 92 -3.46 8.23 1.16
N ASP A 93 -4.03 7.47 0.23
CA ASP A 93 -4.66 8.00 -0.98
C ASP A 93 -5.88 8.87 -0.68
N GLY A 94 -6.67 8.48 0.31
CA GLY A 94 -7.80 9.25 0.81
C GLY A 94 -7.39 10.65 1.24
N PHE A 95 -6.31 10.77 2.03
CA PHE A 95 -5.80 12.06 2.50
C PHE A 95 -5.16 12.94 1.40
N TYR A 96 -4.83 12.38 0.23
CA TYR A 96 -4.22 13.14 -0.86
C TYR A 96 -5.25 13.77 -1.80
N ASN A 97 -5.99 12.96 -2.57
CA ASN A 97 -7.05 13.51 -3.45
C ASN A 97 -8.38 12.75 -3.33
N GLY A 98 -8.59 12.04 -2.23
CA GLY A 98 -9.78 11.23 -1.99
C GLY A 98 -9.81 9.89 -2.73
N VAL A 99 -10.73 9.03 -2.25
CA VAL A 99 -10.96 7.65 -2.73
C VAL A 99 -12.45 7.32 -2.74
N PHE A 100 -12.87 6.45 -3.68
CA PHE A 100 -14.25 5.99 -3.78
C PHE A 100 -14.48 4.76 -2.89
N LEU A 101 -14.54 4.99 -1.57
CA LEU A 101 -14.55 3.93 -0.54
C LEU A 101 -15.64 2.87 -0.69
N LEU A 102 -16.79 3.21 -1.29
CA LEU A 102 -17.99 2.36 -1.35
C LEU A 102 -18.44 2.05 -2.78
N HIS A 103 -17.59 2.25 -3.79
CA HIS A 103 -17.91 1.87 -5.17
C HIS A 103 -18.20 0.36 -5.29
N PRO A 104 -19.17 -0.11 -6.10
CA PRO A 104 -20.10 0.64 -6.95
C PRO A 104 -21.38 1.11 -6.25
N PHE A 105 -21.55 0.87 -4.94
CA PHE A 105 -22.77 1.23 -4.21
C PHE A 105 -22.91 2.74 -3.96
N SER A 106 -21.80 3.46 -3.93
CA SER A 106 -21.77 4.92 -3.87
C SER A 106 -20.87 5.47 -4.96
N THR A 107 -21.29 6.59 -5.52
CA THR A 107 -20.51 7.40 -6.45
C THR A 107 -19.76 8.53 -5.77
N ALA A 108 -19.80 8.64 -4.44
CA ALA A 108 -19.12 9.68 -3.70
C ALA A 108 -17.62 9.36 -3.53
N SER A 109 -16.77 10.35 -3.81
CA SER A 109 -15.36 10.35 -3.39
C SER A 109 -15.25 10.97 -2.00
N TYR A 110 -14.45 10.37 -1.12
CA TYR A 110 -14.21 10.87 0.24
C TYR A 110 -12.77 11.34 0.37
N ASN A 111 -12.57 12.60 0.74
CA ASN A 111 -11.27 13.22 0.94
C ASN A 111 -11.16 13.76 2.38
N PRO A 112 -10.69 12.93 3.34
CA PRO A 112 -10.40 13.40 4.69
C PRO A 112 -9.25 14.42 4.67
N LEU A 113 -9.46 15.53 5.37
CA LEU A 113 -8.45 16.55 5.62
C LEU A 113 -8.08 16.50 7.10
N PHE A 114 -6.78 16.46 7.36
CA PHE A 114 -6.22 16.53 8.69
C PHE A 114 -5.18 17.63 8.75
N TRP A 115 -5.28 18.49 9.76
CA TRP A 115 -4.27 19.48 10.06
C TRP A 115 -4.03 19.52 11.56
N LEU A 116 -2.77 19.35 11.95
CA LEU A 116 -2.29 19.51 13.31
C LEU A 116 -1.12 20.46 13.25
N GLY A 117 -1.27 21.64 13.85
CA GLY A 117 -0.25 22.67 13.79
C GLY A 117 -0.40 23.70 14.88
N VAL A 118 0.62 24.54 14.99
CA VAL A 118 0.60 25.70 15.88
C VAL A 118 0.27 26.93 15.03
N ASN A 119 -0.75 27.67 15.41
CA ASN A 119 -1.11 28.95 14.82
C ASN A 119 -0.99 30.06 15.89
N GLU A 120 -1.41 31.27 15.56
CA GLU A 120 -1.41 32.42 16.47
C GLU A 120 -2.23 32.19 17.76
N GLN A 121 -3.17 31.22 17.75
CA GLN A 121 -4.04 30.85 18.87
C GLN A 121 -3.48 29.64 19.66
N GLY A 122 -2.32 29.09 19.26
CA GLY A 122 -1.69 27.93 19.89
C GLY A 122 -1.81 26.64 19.08
N LEU A 123 -1.69 25.50 19.76
CA LEU A 123 -1.84 24.19 19.12
C LEU A 123 -3.29 23.95 18.74
N THR A 124 -3.55 23.77 17.45
CA THR A 124 -4.89 23.58 16.90
C THR A 124 -4.91 22.28 16.10
N LEU A 125 -6.00 21.51 16.27
CA LEU A 125 -6.27 20.28 15.54
C LEU A 125 -7.56 20.46 14.74
N LEU A 126 -7.49 20.23 13.44
CA LEU A 126 -8.61 20.28 12.52
C LEU A 126 -8.73 18.95 11.79
N PHE A 127 -9.93 18.39 11.82
CA PHE A 127 -10.31 17.23 11.03
C PHE A 127 -11.61 17.55 10.30
N SER A 128 -11.59 17.44 8.97
CA SER A 128 -12.78 17.60 8.14
C SER A 128 -12.78 16.55 7.04
N CYS A 129 -13.94 16.28 6.44
CA CYS A 129 -14.05 15.36 5.32
C CYS A 129 -14.79 16.08 4.20
N LEU A 130 -14.09 16.28 3.08
CA LEU A 130 -14.70 16.80 1.87
C LEU A 130 -15.28 15.63 1.07
N VAL A 131 -16.44 15.84 0.47
CA VAL A 131 -17.04 14.91 -0.50
C VAL A 131 -16.94 15.54 -1.89
N PRO A 132 -15.76 15.49 -2.55
CA PRO A 132 -15.60 16.05 -3.88
C PRO A 132 -16.33 15.18 -4.93
N GLY A 133 -17.55 15.59 -5.28
CA GLY A 133 -18.23 15.19 -6.53
C GLY A 133 -18.63 13.72 -6.71
N THR A 134 -19.61 13.50 -7.59
CA THR A 134 -20.05 12.16 -8.03
C THR A 134 -19.13 11.61 -9.12
N VAL A 135 -18.95 10.27 -9.18
CA VAL A 135 -18.32 9.51 -10.28
C VAL A 135 -18.71 10.12 -11.64
N GLY A 136 -17.77 10.89 -12.20
CA GLY A 136 -18.00 11.77 -13.35
C GLY A 136 -16.85 12.76 -13.53
N GLU A 137 -16.22 13.19 -12.42
CA GLU A 137 -14.89 13.82 -12.39
C GLU A 137 -13.75 12.82 -12.10
N LEU A 138 -14.05 11.51 -12.18
CA LEU A 138 -13.00 10.54 -12.50
C LEU A 138 -12.44 11.00 -13.85
N VAL A 139 -11.17 11.37 -13.89
CA VAL A 139 -10.43 11.45 -15.15
C VAL A 139 -10.38 10.02 -15.68
N TYR A 140 -11.45 9.61 -16.35
CA TYR A 140 -11.48 8.44 -17.20
C TYR A 140 -10.45 8.72 -18.28
N VAL A 141 -9.27 8.14 -18.14
CA VAL A 141 -8.28 8.12 -19.21
C VAL A 141 -8.79 7.10 -20.24
N THR A 142 -9.88 7.44 -20.92
CA THR A 142 -10.52 6.61 -21.95
C THR A 142 -9.99 6.91 -23.35
N THR A 143 -9.03 7.83 -23.50
CA THR A 143 -8.38 8.13 -24.78
C THR A 143 -6.89 7.82 -24.73
N PRO A 144 -6.36 6.96 -25.63
CA PRO A 144 -4.93 6.76 -25.80
C PRO A 144 -4.37 7.94 -26.59
N THR A 145 -4.22 9.07 -25.91
CA THR A 145 -3.47 10.26 -26.32
C THR A 145 -2.56 10.64 -25.14
N PRO A 146 -1.45 11.36 -25.33
CA PRO A 146 -0.31 11.40 -24.40
C PRO A 146 -0.57 12.20 -23.10
N SER A 147 -1.82 12.29 -22.67
CA SER A 147 -2.33 12.96 -21.48
C SER A 147 -2.77 11.96 -20.41
N VAL A 148 -2.12 10.78 -20.34
CA VAL A 148 -2.15 10.01 -19.08
C VAL A 148 -1.30 10.80 -18.10
N PRO A 149 -1.81 11.24 -16.94
CA PRO A 149 -0.96 11.85 -15.93
C PRO A 149 0.14 10.85 -15.59
N GLU A 150 1.39 11.23 -15.86
CA GLU A 150 2.55 10.42 -15.46
C GLU A 150 2.43 10.19 -13.95
N ILE A 151 2.30 8.93 -13.54
CA ILE A 151 2.38 8.58 -12.13
C ILE A 151 3.86 8.41 -11.84
N PRO A 152 4.50 9.39 -11.17
CA PRO A 152 5.91 9.29 -10.90
C PRO A 152 6.15 8.10 -9.99
N ILE A 153 7.14 7.27 -10.32
CA ILE A 153 7.65 6.26 -9.38
C ILE A 153 8.18 6.97 -8.13
N ILE A 154 8.81 8.13 -8.31
CA ILE A 154 9.31 9.01 -7.25
C ILE A 154 8.96 10.46 -7.63
N SER A 155 8.17 11.12 -6.79
CA SER A 155 7.63 12.46 -7.02
C SER A 155 8.57 13.58 -6.57
N SER A 156 9.49 13.32 -5.65
CA SER A 156 10.41 14.33 -5.11
C SER A 156 11.71 13.74 -4.54
N GLY A 157 12.73 14.58 -4.36
CA GLY A 157 13.96 14.17 -3.68
C GLY A 157 13.75 13.77 -2.20
N ILE A 158 12.77 14.36 -1.53
CA ILE A 158 12.39 13.99 -0.14
C ILE A 158 11.89 12.55 -0.12
N GLU A 159 11.00 12.22 -1.05
CA GLU A 159 10.47 10.87 -1.16
C GLU A 159 11.55 9.84 -1.50
N LEU A 160 12.47 10.17 -2.41
CA LEU A 160 13.64 9.32 -2.69
C LEU A 160 14.39 8.98 -1.41
N ILE A 161 14.66 9.98 -0.56
CA ILE A 161 15.35 9.78 0.72
C ILE A 161 14.51 8.89 1.65
N ILE A 162 13.19 9.13 1.77
CA ILE A 162 12.29 8.31 2.59
C ILE A 162 12.32 6.84 2.13
N LEU A 163 12.24 6.61 0.82
CA LEU A 163 12.29 5.27 0.24
C LEU A 163 13.64 4.59 0.48
N LEU A 164 14.75 5.31 0.31
CA LEU A 164 16.09 4.79 0.61
C LEU A 164 16.24 4.41 2.08
N ILE A 165 15.73 5.24 3.00
CA ILE A 165 15.73 4.92 4.43
C ILE A 165 14.86 3.68 4.69
N ALA A 166 13.66 3.60 4.12
CA ALA A 166 12.78 2.45 4.28
C ALA A 166 13.42 1.14 3.79
N LEU A 167 14.03 1.17 2.61
CA LEU A 167 14.77 0.04 2.04
C LEU A 167 15.96 -0.36 2.92
N PHE A 168 16.72 0.62 3.41
CA PHE A 168 17.85 0.37 4.30
C PHE A 168 17.41 -0.22 5.63
N SER A 169 16.38 0.33 6.27
CA SER A 169 15.81 -0.18 7.53
C SER A 169 15.27 -1.61 7.36
N PHE A 170 14.54 -1.87 6.28
CA PHE A 170 14.05 -3.22 5.96
C PHE A 170 15.23 -4.19 5.70
N GLY A 171 16.25 -3.75 4.97
CA GLY A 171 17.46 -4.52 4.73
C GLY A 171 18.23 -4.86 6.01
N LEU A 172 18.38 -3.89 6.92
CA LEU A 172 19.03 -4.11 8.22
C LEU A 172 18.24 -5.08 9.10
N LYS A 173 16.91 -4.93 9.15
CA LYS A 173 15.99 -5.80 9.89
C LYS A 173 16.17 -7.27 9.50
N TYR A 174 16.27 -7.55 8.19
CA TYR A 174 16.35 -8.91 7.66
C TYR A 174 17.75 -9.31 7.18
N LYS A 175 18.82 -8.63 7.64
CA LYS A 175 20.19 -8.79 7.12
C LYS A 175 20.68 -10.25 7.09
N ALA A 176 20.33 -11.04 8.10
CA ALA A 176 20.79 -12.41 8.24
C ALA A 176 20.18 -13.32 7.15
N ASP A 177 18.91 -13.11 6.83
CA ASP A 177 18.19 -13.91 5.84
C ASP A 177 18.48 -13.43 4.42
N ILE A 178 18.64 -12.12 4.22
CA ILE A 178 19.11 -11.54 2.95
C ILE A 178 20.50 -12.09 2.60
N SER A 179 21.43 -12.08 3.55
CA SER A 179 22.77 -12.64 3.35
C SER A 179 22.72 -14.12 2.95
N LYS A 180 21.92 -14.94 3.64
CA LYS A 180 21.72 -16.36 3.28
C LYS A 180 21.11 -16.52 1.89
N PHE A 181 20.13 -15.70 1.52
CA PHE A 181 19.47 -15.75 0.22
C PHE A 181 20.47 -15.52 -0.93
N PHE A 182 21.32 -14.50 -0.82
CA PHE A 182 22.35 -14.20 -1.82
C PHE A 182 23.51 -15.22 -1.84
N ILE A 183 23.94 -15.73 -0.68
CA ILE A 183 25.01 -16.73 -0.60
C ILE A 183 24.57 -18.09 -1.16
N ARG A 184 23.32 -18.51 -0.90
CA ARG A 184 22.80 -19.82 -1.35
C ARG A 184 22.63 -19.85 -2.87
N GLY A 185 22.14 -18.77 -3.48
CA GLY A 185 22.05 -18.64 -4.94
C GLY A 185 23.40 -18.66 -5.69
N SER A 186 24.51 -18.40 -4.98
CA SER A 186 25.87 -18.47 -5.54
C SER A 186 26.45 -19.89 -5.55
N ARG A 187 26.08 -20.75 -4.58
CA ARG A 187 26.55 -22.15 -4.53
C ARG A 187 25.85 -23.02 -5.56
N ASP A 188 24.55 -22.84 -5.78
CA ASP A 188 23.79 -23.67 -6.72
C ASP A 188 24.21 -23.40 -8.18
N LYS A 189 24.75 -22.21 -8.49
CA LYS A 189 25.33 -21.90 -9.80
C LYS A 189 26.72 -22.51 -10.05
N LYS A 190 27.44 -22.94 -8.99
CA LYS A 190 28.77 -23.56 -9.13
C LYS A 190 28.73 -25.08 -9.33
N ILE A 191 27.60 -25.72 -9.10
CA ILE A 191 27.45 -27.19 -9.25
C ILE A 191 26.90 -27.56 -10.64
N ALA A 192 26.46 -26.59 -11.43
CA ALA A 192 25.92 -26.78 -12.79
C ALA A 192 26.93 -26.48 -13.92
N ARG A 193 28.23 -26.72 -13.69
CA ARG A 193 29.26 -26.67 -14.74
C ARG A 193 30.08 -27.94 -14.76
#